data_AF-D8TYE4-F1
#
_entry.id   AF-D8TYE4-F1
#
_cell.length_a   1.000
_cell.length_b   1.000
_cell.length_c   1.000
_cell.angle_alpha   90.00
_cell.angle_beta   90.00
_cell.angle_gamma   90.00
#
_symmetry.space_group_name_H-M   'P 1'
#
loop_
_entity.id
_entity.type
_entity.pdbx_description
1 polymer ?
#
loop_
_entity_poly.entity_id
_entity_poly.type
_entity_poly.pdbx_seq_one_letter_code
_entity_poly.pdbx_strand_id
1 'polypeptide(L)'
;MVRNPLRFFLILCFFSILSGASYNPLTTYQKFRAITNYGDLAMYAKIVMKLSRRQCLNITAVGGSVSNGHFNHTMLPKAVLWHQRVGQMLNEAFPCGPNGHQVTAFAKGSIVTRYWMDYFAGRQEELLFGSDLVMIETAANQLLERDVASREEETFLSMVLLQSRRLDMATNNNRQLDDLSEAQLGTQRKFSGTAAMFVIPSSRCYSGFWSGVPFERTGDAMYAQLPVAQHHGAAIVSVLDALGPFPTRVSQEYFNATWFPGWPWGDKIHPDANGHRVVAELIVNYIQTIYQHANQFRDHPLPMEYVPRDPMFIDVRSRDMYLDLQPISLTSYHFNLRKVNNSPMDNDNCKAWRFYADVPNKPGFISTTTNSYCQLYLPPKDVQRLTLGEAHVELLKSYMHMGTVAVTIFRGVAGRDGTSCARGDLPDSVLGSHTVDCLWSEPVSLAKIEVFKFQLPQPRDDRTCLILDFTIRATNRESNKIKVLGFSLF
;
A
#
# COMPACT_ATOMS: atom_id res chain seq x y z
N MET A 1 3.89 -24.39 -60.81
CA MET A 1 2.91 -23.71 -59.94
C MET A 1 3.44 -23.71 -58.52
N VAL A 2 3.83 -22.53 -58.05
CA VAL A 2 4.40 -22.31 -56.72
C VAL A 2 3.26 -22.28 -55.70
N ARG A 3 3.31 -23.14 -54.67
CA ARG A 3 2.55 -22.96 -53.42
C ARG A 3 3.42 -23.33 -52.21
N ASN A 4 3.95 -22.27 -51.61
CA ASN A 4 4.61 -22.11 -50.31
C ASN A 4 4.39 -23.21 -49.25
N PRO A 5 5.46 -23.85 -48.73
CA PRO A 5 5.43 -24.69 -47.53
C PRO A 5 5.68 -23.90 -46.21
N LEU A 6 5.72 -22.56 -46.25
CA LEU A 6 6.19 -21.71 -45.15
C LEU A 6 5.16 -21.38 -44.05
N ARG A 7 4.06 -22.15 -43.90
CA ARG A 7 3.00 -21.85 -42.91
C ARG A 7 2.80 -22.86 -41.78
N PHE A 8 3.54 -23.96 -41.72
CA PHE A 8 3.41 -24.94 -40.64
C PHE A 8 4.58 -24.98 -39.63
N PHE A 9 5.62 -24.15 -39.82
CA PHE A 9 6.75 -24.05 -38.89
C PHE A 9 6.72 -22.84 -37.94
N LEU A 10 5.63 -22.04 -37.97
CA LEU A 10 5.54 -20.76 -37.25
C LEU A 10 4.51 -20.74 -36.10
N ILE A 11 3.95 -21.89 -35.72
CA ILE A 11 2.94 -21.99 -34.64
C ILE A 11 3.47 -22.66 -33.36
N LEU A 12 4.73 -23.12 -33.33
CA LEU A 12 5.34 -23.75 -32.14
C LEU A 12 6.53 -22.99 -31.52
N CYS A 13 6.85 -21.78 -31.98
CA CYS A 13 7.98 -20.99 -31.46
C CYS A 13 7.58 -19.76 -30.62
N PHE A 14 6.31 -19.61 -30.21
CA PHE A 14 5.87 -18.48 -29.36
C PHE A 14 5.55 -18.85 -27.89
N PHE A 15 5.84 -20.09 -27.46
CA PHE A 15 5.72 -20.52 -26.07
C PHE A 15 7.07 -20.70 -25.34
N SER A 16 8.15 -20.17 -25.90
CA SER A 16 9.44 -20.07 -25.20
C SER A 16 9.77 -18.60 -25.02
N ILE A 17 9.19 -17.98 -23.99
CA ILE A 17 9.89 -16.87 -23.34
C ILE A 17 11.15 -17.50 -22.76
N LEU A 18 12.25 -17.42 -23.51
CA LEU A 18 13.58 -17.74 -23.04
C LEU A 18 13.97 -16.69 -21.98
N SER A 19 13.44 -16.81 -20.77
CA SER A 19 14.17 -16.40 -19.56
C SER A 19 15.04 -17.58 -19.13
N GLY A 20 15.98 -17.95 -19.99
CA GLY A 20 16.94 -19.03 -19.78
C GLY A 20 18.08 -18.67 -18.83
N ALA A 21 17.88 -17.75 -17.89
CA ALA A 21 18.75 -17.67 -16.74
C ALA A 21 18.31 -18.78 -15.79
N SER A 22 19.12 -19.84 -15.68
CA SER A 22 18.93 -20.87 -14.65
C SER A 22 18.85 -20.19 -13.30
N TYR A 23 17.70 -20.29 -12.63
CA TYR A 23 17.57 -19.82 -11.27
C TYR A 23 18.61 -20.52 -10.38
N ASN A 24 19.49 -19.75 -9.76
CA ASN A 24 20.41 -20.25 -8.76
C ASN A 24 19.75 -20.10 -7.38
N PRO A 25 19.48 -21.20 -6.66
CA PRO A 25 18.93 -21.13 -5.31
C PRO A 25 19.78 -20.27 -4.38
N LEU A 26 19.11 -19.52 -3.50
CA LEU A 26 19.80 -18.75 -2.47
C LEU A 26 20.57 -19.69 -1.55
N THR A 27 21.83 -19.36 -1.27
CA THR A 27 22.65 -20.07 -0.28
C THR A 27 22.05 -19.91 1.13
N THR A 28 22.37 -20.84 2.03
CA THR A 28 21.96 -20.74 3.45
C THR A 28 22.42 -19.43 4.08
N TYR A 29 23.61 -18.95 3.73
CA TYR A 29 24.15 -17.68 4.22
C TYR A 29 23.30 -16.48 3.77
N GLN A 30 22.92 -16.42 2.49
CA GLN A 30 22.06 -15.36 1.96
C GLN A 30 20.67 -15.38 2.62
N LYS A 31 20.10 -16.57 2.81
CA LYS A 31 18.83 -16.77 3.49
C LYS A 31 18.86 -16.30 4.95
N PHE A 32 19.93 -16.62 5.68
CA PHE A 32 20.12 -16.18 7.06
C PHE A 32 20.26 -14.65 7.15
N ARG A 33 21.08 -14.06 6.27
CA ARG A 33 21.31 -12.61 6.26
C ARG A 33 20.09 -11.79 5.88
N ALA A 34 19.15 -12.35 5.14
CA ALA A 34 17.92 -11.68 4.76
C ALA A 34 17.07 -11.26 5.96
N ILE A 35 17.21 -11.92 7.11
CA ILE A 35 16.44 -11.62 8.33
C ILE A 35 17.13 -10.46 9.05
N THR A 36 16.76 -9.23 8.69
CA THR A 36 17.34 -8.01 9.28
C THR A 36 16.81 -7.76 10.70
N ASN A 37 15.58 -8.17 10.98
CA ASN A 37 15.00 -8.16 12.32
C ASN A 37 14.18 -9.42 12.52
N TYR A 38 14.45 -10.19 13.58
CA TYR A 38 13.68 -11.40 13.88
C TYR A 38 12.27 -11.10 14.40
N GLY A 39 12.06 -9.89 14.94
CA GLY A 39 10.83 -9.52 15.62
C GLY A 39 10.70 -10.16 17.01
N ASP A 40 9.58 -9.88 17.65
CA ASP A 40 9.20 -10.48 18.92
C ASP A 40 8.48 -11.81 18.64
N LEU A 41 9.12 -12.94 18.95
CA LEU A 41 8.59 -14.27 18.64
C LEU A 41 7.23 -14.53 19.31
N ALA A 42 6.89 -13.81 20.38
CA ALA A 42 5.57 -13.87 20.99
C ALA A 42 4.46 -13.47 20.00
N MET A 43 4.71 -12.50 19.13
CA MET A 43 3.77 -12.05 18.09
C MET A 43 3.49 -13.16 17.06
N TYR A 44 4.50 -13.99 16.77
CA TYR A 44 4.42 -15.06 15.78
C TYR A 44 4.01 -16.42 16.34
N ALA A 45 3.77 -16.51 17.65
CA ALA A 45 3.48 -17.77 18.32
C ALA A 45 2.26 -18.49 17.72
N LYS A 46 1.21 -17.75 17.32
CA LYS A 46 0.02 -18.29 16.64
C LYS A 46 0.36 -19.02 15.34
N ILE A 47 1.28 -18.46 14.54
CA ILE A 47 1.76 -19.07 13.30
C ILE A 47 2.46 -20.38 13.61
N VAL A 48 3.43 -20.37 14.53
CA VAL A 48 4.16 -21.57 14.93
C VAL A 48 3.20 -22.67 15.42
N MET A 49 2.23 -22.32 16.27
CA MET A 49 1.24 -23.26 16.76
C MET A 49 0.40 -23.86 15.63
N LYS A 50 -0.10 -23.04 14.69
CA LYS A 50 -0.88 -23.54 13.54
C LYS A 50 -0.06 -24.51 12.69
N LEU A 51 1.18 -24.16 12.37
CA LEU A 51 2.10 -25.02 11.62
C LEU A 51 2.35 -26.35 12.34
N SER A 52 2.59 -26.33 13.66
CA SER A 52 2.80 -27.55 14.45
C SER A 52 1.60 -28.50 14.46
N ARG A 53 0.39 -27.96 14.27
CA ARG A 53 -0.89 -28.68 14.23
C ARG A 53 -1.36 -28.98 12.80
N ARG A 54 -0.52 -28.74 11.78
CA ARG A 54 -0.87 -28.87 10.35
C ARG A 54 -2.11 -28.06 9.96
N GLN A 55 -2.30 -26.92 10.62
CA GLN A 55 -3.36 -25.98 10.29
C GLN A 55 -2.86 -24.97 9.27
N CYS A 56 -3.72 -24.62 8.32
CA CYS A 56 -3.38 -23.65 7.30
C CYS A 56 -3.28 -22.23 7.87
N LEU A 57 -2.36 -21.49 7.26
CA LEU A 57 -2.20 -20.06 7.49
C LEU A 57 -3.03 -19.30 6.47
N ASN A 58 -3.69 -18.25 6.92
CA ASN A 58 -4.27 -17.23 6.06
C ASN A 58 -3.41 -15.96 6.20
N ILE A 59 -2.88 -15.46 5.09
CA ILE A 59 -1.89 -14.38 5.10
C ILE A 59 -2.40 -13.25 4.23
N THR A 60 -2.31 -12.02 4.75
CA THR A 60 -2.58 -10.81 3.99
C THR A 60 -1.25 -10.21 3.53
N ALA A 61 -1.12 -9.87 2.26
CA ALA A 61 -0.02 -9.07 1.73
C ALA A 61 -0.55 -7.69 1.33
N VAL A 62 0.06 -6.62 1.84
CA VAL A 62 -0.22 -5.24 1.42
C VAL A 62 1.02 -4.68 0.75
N GLY A 63 0.90 -4.10 -0.44
CA GLY A 63 2.11 -3.59 -1.08
C GLY A 63 1.98 -2.77 -2.36
N GLY A 64 3.12 -2.31 -2.84
CA GLY A 64 3.22 -1.38 -3.95
C GLY A 64 3.20 -2.02 -5.33
N SER A 65 3.91 -1.38 -6.27
CA SER A 65 4.01 -1.87 -7.66
C SER A 65 4.79 -3.17 -7.80
N VAL A 66 5.74 -3.46 -6.90
CA VAL A 66 6.41 -4.75 -6.85
C VAL A 66 5.39 -5.84 -6.51
N SER A 67 4.63 -5.67 -5.43
CA SER A 67 3.57 -6.62 -5.07
C SER A 67 2.47 -6.75 -6.13
N ASN A 68 2.17 -5.68 -6.87
CA ASN A 68 1.23 -5.71 -7.99
C ASN A 68 1.78 -6.47 -9.21
N GLY A 69 3.09 -6.73 -9.28
CA GLY A 69 3.71 -7.45 -10.38
C GLY A 69 4.07 -6.61 -11.60
N HIS A 70 4.30 -5.31 -11.42
CA HIS A 70 4.85 -4.49 -12.51
C HIS A 70 6.23 -5.04 -12.89
N PHE A 71 6.57 -5.00 -14.19
CA PHE A 71 7.90 -5.34 -14.69
C PHE A 71 8.11 -4.74 -16.09
N ASN A 72 9.10 -3.88 -16.27
CA ASN A 72 9.50 -3.32 -17.57
C ASN A 72 8.31 -2.83 -18.43
N HIS A 73 7.46 -1.96 -17.86
CA HIS A 73 6.22 -1.45 -18.47
C HIS A 73 5.12 -2.48 -18.77
N THR A 74 5.27 -3.72 -18.31
CA THR A 74 4.29 -4.81 -18.42
C THR A 74 3.89 -5.33 -17.04
N MET A 75 3.02 -6.34 -17.02
CA MET A 75 2.59 -7.05 -15.81
C MET A 75 3.07 -8.49 -15.88
N LEU A 76 3.67 -8.98 -14.80
CA LEU A 76 3.97 -10.38 -14.64
C LEU A 76 2.68 -11.19 -14.44
N PRO A 77 2.63 -12.47 -14.88
CA PRO A 77 1.53 -13.35 -14.57
C PRO A 77 1.32 -13.51 -13.07
N LYS A 78 0.06 -13.55 -12.61
CA LYS A 78 -0.27 -13.69 -11.17
C LYS A 78 0.43 -14.88 -10.51
N ALA A 79 0.55 -16.00 -11.22
CA ALA A 79 1.15 -17.24 -10.70
C ALA A 79 2.64 -17.11 -10.33
N VAL A 80 3.36 -16.12 -10.86
CA VAL A 80 4.78 -15.91 -10.58
C VAL A 80 5.04 -14.83 -9.54
N LEU A 81 4.00 -14.14 -9.06
CA LEU A 81 4.13 -13.08 -8.06
C LEU A 81 4.57 -13.64 -6.71
N TRP A 82 5.33 -12.84 -5.97
CA TRP A 82 6.02 -13.29 -4.77
C TRP A 82 5.02 -13.81 -3.73
N HIS A 83 3.90 -13.11 -3.53
CA HIS A 83 2.90 -13.50 -2.54
C HIS A 83 2.19 -14.81 -2.92
N GLN A 84 1.96 -15.08 -4.21
CA GLN A 84 1.42 -16.37 -4.66
C GLN A 84 2.45 -17.49 -4.45
N ARG A 85 3.72 -17.22 -4.74
CA ARG A 85 4.82 -18.17 -4.51
C ARG A 85 5.02 -18.48 -3.02
N VAL A 86 4.82 -17.51 -2.12
CA VAL A 86 4.83 -17.75 -0.66
C VAL A 86 3.81 -18.83 -0.30
N GLY A 87 2.57 -18.73 -0.79
CA GLY A 87 1.55 -19.76 -0.55
C GLY A 87 1.96 -21.14 -1.07
N GLN A 88 2.49 -21.21 -2.29
CA GLN A 88 2.98 -22.46 -2.90
C GLN A 88 4.12 -23.09 -2.09
N MET A 89 5.15 -22.31 -1.76
CA MET A 89 6.31 -22.76 -1.01
C MET A 89 5.97 -23.12 0.45
N LEU A 90 4.99 -22.46 1.06
CA LEU A 90 4.46 -22.86 2.36
C LEU A 90 3.72 -24.20 2.27
N ASN A 91 2.94 -24.44 1.21
CA ASN A 91 2.26 -25.73 1.02
C ASN A 91 3.24 -26.89 0.84
N GLU A 92 4.40 -26.65 0.24
CA GLU A 92 5.48 -27.62 0.13
C GLU A 92 6.17 -27.85 1.47
N ALA A 93 6.49 -26.76 2.20
CA ALA A 93 7.22 -26.83 3.47
C ALA A 93 6.36 -27.33 4.65
N PHE A 94 5.07 -27.00 4.66
CA PHE A 94 4.13 -27.25 5.74
C PHE A 94 2.76 -27.72 5.21
N PRO A 95 2.65 -28.92 4.62
CA PRO A 95 1.38 -29.38 4.04
C PRO A 95 0.20 -29.29 5.02
N CYS A 96 -0.87 -28.63 4.60
CA CYS A 96 -2.07 -28.41 5.42
C CYS A 96 -3.34 -28.54 4.55
N GLY A 97 -4.29 -29.37 4.97
CA GLY A 97 -5.63 -29.48 4.34
C GLY A 97 -5.68 -29.64 2.81
N PRO A 98 -6.87 -29.57 2.20
CA PRO A 98 -7.03 -29.63 0.75
C PRO A 98 -6.79 -28.28 0.05
N ASN A 99 -7.01 -27.16 0.77
CA ASN A 99 -6.89 -25.82 0.19
C ASN A 99 -5.49 -25.21 0.37
N GLY A 100 -4.65 -25.78 1.25
CA GLY A 100 -3.35 -25.20 1.55
C GLY A 100 -3.40 -23.83 2.26
N HIS A 101 -2.21 -23.29 2.51
CA HIS A 101 -1.98 -21.92 2.93
C HIS A 101 -2.50 -20.94 1.88
N GLN A 102 -3.15 -19.88 2.35
CA GLN A 102 -3.75 -18.85 1.52
C GLN A 102 -3.00 -17.54 1.69
N VAL A 103 -2.72 -16.85 0.57
CA VAL A 103 -2.11 -15.52 0.57
C VAL A 103 -2.96 -14.58 -0.28
N THR A 104 -3.68 -13.68 0.40
CA THR A 104 -4.51 -12.64 -0.21
C THR A 104 -3.68 -11.37 -0.34
N ALA A 105 -3.52 -10.86 -1.56
CA ALA A 105 -2.74 -9.65 -1.80
C ALA A 105 -3.61 -8.45 -2.16
N PHE A 106 -3.42 -7.37 -1.43
CA PHE A 106 -3.89 -6.03 -1.72
C PHE A 106 -2.70 -5.23 -2.21
N ALA A 107 -2.60 -5.04 -3.52
CA ALA A 107 -1.48 -4.32 -4.11
C ALA A 107 -1.98 -3.30 -5.14
N LYS A 108 -1.36 -2.12 -5.15
CA LYS A 108 -1.62 -1.08 -6.16
C LYS A 108 -0.31 -0.36 -6.47
N GLY A 109 -0.06 -0.14 -7.75
CA GLY A 109 1.20 0.45 -8.19
C GLY A 109 1.33 1.94 -7.83
N SER A 110 2.57 2.37 -7.55
CA SER A 110 2.92 3.79 -7.30
C SER A 110 2.24 4.43 -6.08
N ILE A 111 1.91 3.64 -5.05
CA ILE A 111 1.33 4.11 -3.78
C ILE A 111 2.38 4.12 -2.66
N VAL A 112 2.19 5.02 -1.69
CA VAL A 112 3.05 5.16 -0.50
C VAL A 112 2.35 4.62 0.76
N THR A 113 3.06 4.53 1.88
CA THR A 113 2.51 4.06 3.17
C THR A 113 1.28 4.86 3.61
N ARG A 114 1.29 6.19 3.42
CA ARG A 114 0.10 7.04 3.68
C ARG A 114 -1.17 6.59 2.96
N TYR A 115 -1.06 6.08 1.73
CA TYR A 115 -2.23 5.54 1.02
C TYR A 115 -2.81 4.34 1.77
N TRP A 116 -1.94 3.46 2.27
CA TRP A 116 -2.39 2.32 3.05
C TRP A 116 -3.02 2.73 4.37
N MET A 117 -2.52 3.75 5.05
CA MET A 117 -3.17 4.30 6.24
C MET A 117 -4.62 4.74 5.94
N ASP A 118 -4.82 5.53 4.89
CA ASP A 118 -6.15 6.03 4.51
C ASP A 118 -7.07 4.92 3.97
N TYR A 119 -6.52 3.96 3.22
CA TYR A 119 -7.28 2.81 2.71
C TYR A 119 -7.69 1.86 3.83
N PHE A 120 -6.83 1.65 4.81
CA PHE A 120 -7.04 0.73 5.92
C PHE A 120 -8.03 1.28 6.94
N ALA A 121 -8.05 2.60 7.16
CA ALA A 121 -9.04 3.26 8.00
C ALA A 121 -10.46 2.99 7.47
N GLY A 122 -11.27 2.29 8.27
CA GLY A 122 -12.63 1.88 7.92
C GLY A 122 -12.75 0.62 7.04
N ARG A 123 -11.63 -0.06 6.71
CA ARG A 123 -11.60 -1.32 5.95
C ARG A 123 -10.81 -2.43 6.64
N GLN A 124 -10.65 -2.33 7.95
CA GLN A 124 -9.81 -3.23 8.74
C GLN A 124 -10.31 -4.68 8.66
N GLU A 125 -11.64 -4.88 8.64
CA GLU A 125 -12.26 -6.20 8.47
C GLU A 125 -11.89 -6.85 7.13
N GLU A 126 -11.93 -6.09 6.03
CA GLU A 126 -11.57 -6.59 4.69
C GLU A 126 -10.14 -7.11 4.63
N LEU A 127 -9.22 -6.45 5.35
CA LEU A 127 -7.78 -6.70 5.27
C LEU A 127 -7.28 -7.71 6.30
N LEU A 128 -7.84 -7.69 7.51
CA LEU A 128 -7.31 -8.43 8.66
C LEU A 128 -8.16 -9.61 9.09
N PHE A 129 -9.44 -9.68 8.72
CA PHE A 129 -10.33 -10.70 9.27
C PHE A 129 -9.82 -12.11 8.95
N GLY A 130 -9.57 -12.88 10.01
CA GLY A 130 -9.03 -14.24 9.91
C GLY A 130 -7.57 -14.33 9.42
N SER A 131 -6.83 -13.22 9.34
CA SER A 131 -5.43 -13.20 8.93
C SER A 131 -4.51 -13.58 10.09
N ASP A 132 -3.57 -14.50 9.85
CA ASP A 132 -2.55 -14.93 10.81
C ASP A 132 -1.27 -14.09 10.71
N LEU A 133 -1.00 -13.54 9.52
CA LEU A 133 0.17 -12.71 9.22
C LEU A 133 -0.19 -11.64 8.19
N VAL A 134 0.22 -10.40 8.44
CA VAL A 134 0.24 -9.31 7.47
C VAL A 134 1.67 -9.05 7.01
N MET A 135 1.92 -9.14 5.71
CA MET A 135 3.18 -8.81 5.05
C MET A 135 3.06 -7.41 4.45
N ILE A 136 3.91 -6.48 4.88
CA ILE A 136 3.89 -5.06 4.50
C ILE A 136 5.05 -4.77 3.55
N GLU A 137 4.73 -4.47 2.29
CA GLU A 137 5.70 -4.14 1.23
C GLU A 137 5.49 -2.69 0.77
N THR A 138 6.03 -1.73 1.53
CA THR A 138 5.95 -0.29 1.25
C THR A 138 7.32 0.34 0.97
N ALA A 139 8.40 -0.40 1.25
CA ALA A 139 9.75 0.15 1.31
C ALA A 139 10.26 0.71 -0.01
N ALA A 140 9.88 0.12 -1.15
CA ALA A 140 10.31 0.59 -2.47
C ALA A 140 9.57 1.86 -2.95
N ASN A 141 8.44 2.21 -2.31
CA ASN A 141 7.65 3.39 -2.67
C ASN A 141 7.72 4.50 -1.62
N GLN A 142 8.21 4.22 -0.42
CA GLN A 142 8.40 5.23 0.60
C GLN A 142 9.64 6.08 0.29
N LEU A 143 9.41 7.24 -0.33
CA LEU A 143 10.44 8.18 -0.80
C LEU A 143 10.43 9.50 -0.01
N LEU A 144 9.95 9.49 1.24
CA LEU A 144 9.98 10.66 2.12
C LEU A 144 11.28 10.71 2.93
N GLU A 145 11.55 11.86 3.55
CA GLU A 145 12.61 11.96 4.55
C GLU A 145 12.38 10.97 5.70
N ARG A 146 13.48 10.50 6.30
CA ARG A 146 13.48 9.41 7.27
C ARG A 146 12.50 9.60 8.42
N ASP A 147 12.44 10.78 8.99
CA ASP A 147 11.58 11.03 10.14
C ASP A 147 10.10 10.96 9.76
N VAL A 148 9.74 11.46 8.58
CA VAL A 148 8.36 11.40 8.06
C VAL A 148 7.99 9.97 7.71
N ALA A 149 8.87 9.25 7.02
CA ALA A 149 8.67 7.85 6.69
C ALA A 149 8.51 6.99 7.95
N SER A 150 9.33 7.20 8.99
CA SER A 150 9.23 6.43 10.24
C SER A 150 7.89 6.64 10.93
N ARG A 151 7.35 7.87 10.90
CA ARG A 151 6.02 8.19 11.43
C ARG A 151 4.90 7.50 10.66
N GLU A 152 4.94 7.50 9.33
CA GLU A 152 3.94 6.82 8.51
C GLU A 152 3.97 5.30 8.71
N GLU A 153 5.15 4.70 8.71
CA GLU A 153 5.33 3.27 8.91
C GLU A 153 4.90 2.83 10.31
N GLU A 154 5.21 3.63 11.35
CA GLU A 154 4.72 3.36 12.69
C GLU A 154 3.21 3.50 12.80
N THR A 155 2.62 4.53 12.19
CA THR A 155 1.17 4.70 12.20
C THR A 155 0.50 3.49 11.58
N PHE A 156 0.97 3.08 10.39
CA PHE A 156 0.38 1.95 9.67
C PHE A 156 0.57 0.62 10.40
N LEU A 157 1.77 0.34 10.93
CA LEU A 157 2.01 -0.88 11.72
C LEU A 157 1.14 -0.91 12.99
N SER A 158 1.03 0.23 13.69
CA SER A 158 0.19 0.34 14.88
C SER A 158 -1.28 0.06 14.55
N MET A 159 -1.77 0.56 13.40
CA MET A 159 -3.10 0.25 12.90
C MET A 159 -3.30 -1.25 12.69
N VAL A 160 -2.36 -1.93 12.03
CA VAL A 160 -2.43 -3.39 11.81
C VAL A 160 -2.50 -4.15 13.13
N LEU A 161 -1.61 -3.85 14.07
CA LEU A 161 -1.49 -4.57 15.33
C LEU A 161 -2.70 -4.34 16.27
N LEU A 162 -3.15 -3.10 16.40
CA LEU A 162 -4.25 -2.76 17.31
C LEU A 162 -5.61 -3.15 16.74
N GLN A 163 -5.84 -2.96 15.43
CA GLN A 163 -7.12 -3.32 14.82
C GLN A 163 -7.31 -4.83 14.71
N SER A 164 -6.25 -5.58 14.39
CA SER A 164 -6.34 -7.04 14.40
C SER A 164 -6.68 -7.59 15.78
N ARG A 165 -6.16 -6.97 16.84
CA ARG A 165 -6.52 -7.30 18.23
C ARG A 165 -7.98 -6.96 18.54
N ARG A 166 -8.45 -5.76 18.16
CA ARG A 166 -9.87 -5.36 18.35
C ARG A 166 -10.82 -6.33 17.65
N LEU A 167 -10.52 -6.72 16.41
CA LEU A 167 -11.31 -7.66 15.61
C LEU A 167 -11.38 -9.06 16.22
N ASP A 168 -10.26 -9.59 16.67
CA ASP A 168 -10.23 -10.91 17.29
C ASP A 168 -11.01 -10.92 18.62
N MET A 169 -10.88 -9.85 19.43
CA MET A 169 -11.64 -9.71 20.67
C MET A 169 -13.14 -9.54 20.45
N ALA A 170 -13.56 -8.78 19.43
CA ALA A 170 -14.96 -8.63 19.06
C ALA A 170 -15.58 -9.99 18.65
N THR A 171 -14.85 -10.74 17.82
CA THR A 171 -15.28 -12.07 17.34
C THR A 171 -15.39 -13.08 18.48
N ASN A 172 -14.43 -13.09 19.41
CA ASN A 172 -14.41 -14.06 20.51
C ASN A 172 -15.41 -13.73 21.64
N ASN A 173 -15.86 -12.48 21.77
CA ASN A 173 -16.73 -12.04 22.86
C ASN A 173 -18.17 -11.71 22.44
N ASN A 174 -18.57 -11.93 21.16
CA ASN A 174 -19.85 -11.46 20.61
C ASN A 174 -20.12 -9.97 20.88
N ARG A 175 -19.09 -9.12 20.92
CA ARG A 175 -19.21 -7.67 21.15
C ARG A 175 -19.04 -6.91 19.84
N GLN A 176 -19.73 -5.79 19.70
CA GLN A 176 -19.45 -4.85 18.62
C GLN A 176 -18.08 -4.21 18.85
N LEU A 177 -17.35 -3.94 17.75
CA LEU A 177 -16.02 -3.32 17.78
C LEU A 177 -16.00 -1.98 18.52
N ASP A 178 -17.09 -1.23 18.43
CA ASP A 178 -17.25 0.11 19.01
C ASP A 178 -17.31 0.09 20.56
N ASP A 179 -17.57 -1.07 21.18
CA ASP A 179 -17.70 -1.21 22.64
C ASP A 179 -16.36 -1.48 23.35
N LEU A 180 -15.25 -1.66 22.61
CA LEU A 180 -13.96 -2.05 23.18
C LEU A 180 -13.01 -0.85 23.35
N SER A 181 -13.00 -0.26 24.55
CA SER A 181 -12.03 0.79 24.92
C SER A 181 -10.60 0.24 25.11
N GLU A 182 -9.56 1.06 24.87
CA GLU A 182 -8.16 0.65 25.12
C GLU A 182 -7.89 0.21 26.56
N ALA A 183 -8.56 0.84 27.54
CA ALA A 183 -8.46 0.44 28.95
C ALA A 183 -8.96 -0.99 29.19
N GLN A 184 -9.95 -1.46 28.42
CA GLN A 184 -10.42 -2.84 28.45
C GLN A 184 -9.48 -3.77 27.67
N LEU A 185 -8.93 -3.31 26.52
CA LEU A 185 -7.91 -4.04 25.77
C LEU A 185 -6.67 -4.33 26.63
N GLY A 186 -6.24 -3.38 27.47
CA GLY A 186 -5.07 -3.53 28.36
C GLY A 186 -5.18 -4.64 29.42
N THR A 187 -6.39 -5.10 29.74
CA THR A 187 -6.61 -6.16 30.75
C THR A 187 -6.58 -7.57 30.19
N GLN A 188 -6.81 -7.75 28.88
CA GLN A 188 -6.72 -9.06 28.22
C GLN A 188 -5.30 -9.31 27.74
N ARG A 189 -4.59 -10.07 28.55
CA ARG A 189 -3.17 -10.39 28.40
C ARG A 189 -2.82 -11.14 27.10
N LYS A 190 -3.62 -12.12 26.66
CA LYS A 190 -3.25 -12.92 25.46
C LYS A 190 -3.37 -12.13 24.14
N PHE A 191 -2.26 -11.95 23.42
CA PHE A 191 -2.31 -11.50 22.03
C PHE A 191 -2.87 -12.59 21.13
N SER A 192 -4.01 -12.31 20.53
CA SER A 192 -4.71 -13.18 19.58
C SER A 192 -4.82 -12.57 18.18
N GLY A 193 -4.29 -11.35 18.03
CA GLY A 193 -4.28 -10.57 16.78
C GLY A 193 -3.41 -11.18 15.68
N THR A 194 -3.21 -10.40 14.63
CA THR A 194 -2.47 -10.79 13.44
C THR A 194 -1.00 -10.40 13.59
N ALA A 195 -0.07 -11.32 13.32
CA ALA A 195 1.35 -10.98 13.28
C ALA A 195 1.64 -10.04 12.11
N ALA A 196 2.69 -9.23 12.18
CA ALA A 196 3.05 -8.31 11.09
C ALA A 196 4.52 -8.43 10.73
N MET A 197 4.89 -8.35 9.45
CA MET A 197 6.28 -8.28 9.01
C MET A 197 6.45 -7.27 7.88
N PHE A 198 7.60 -6.60 7.83
CA PHE A 198 7.99 -5.83 6.64
C PHE A 198 8.75 -6.72 5.65
N VAL A 199 8.39 -6.56 4.38
CA VAL A 199 9.05 -7.20 3.24
C VAL A 199 9.72 -6.12 2.42
N ILE A 200 11.04 -6.19 2.28
CA ILE A 200 11.86 -5.18 1.59
C ILE A 200 12.34 -5.77 0.25
N PRO A 201 11.56 -5.67 -0.84
CA PRO A 201 12.01 -6.11 -2.16
C PRO A 201 13.16 -5.25 -2.68
N SER A 202 13.27 -4.01 -2.17
CA SER A 202 14.33 -3.05 -2.48
C SER A 202 14.29 -2.50 -3.91
N SER A 203 14.78 -1.28 -4.11
CA SER A 203 15.01 -0.69 -5.44
C SER A 203 16.44 -0.16 -5.58
N ARG A 204 16.85 0.19 -6.81
CA ARG A 204 18.09 0.91 -7.10
C ARG A 204 17.87 2.21 -7.85
N CYS A 205 16.63 2.71 -7.88
CA CYS A 205 16.42 4.07 -8.30
C CYS A 205 17.05 5.00 -7.25
N TYR A 206 18.02 5.80 -7.70
CA TYR A 206 18.57 6.86 -6.87
C TYR A 206 17.42 7.80 -6.52
N SER A 207 17.12 7.82 -5.23
CA SER A 207 16.12 8.69 -4.65
C SER A 207 16.94 9.56 -3.69
N GLY A 208 17.17 10.83 -4.03
CA GLY A 208 18.06 11.71 -3.29
C GLY A 208 17.59 12.05 -1.86
N PHE A 209 16.62 11.31 -1.32
CA PHE A 209 15.89 11.59 -0.08
C PHE A 209 16.63 11.15 1.18
N TRP A 210 17.51 10.15 1.08
CA TRP A 210 18.13 9.52 2.25
C TRP A 210 19.56 10.03 2.48
N SER A 211 19.67 11.20 3.12
CA SER A 211 20.99 11.72 3.54
C SER A 211 21.62 10.82 4.60
N GLY A 212 22.92 10.53 4.46
CA GLY A 212 23.69 9.70 5.42
C GLY A 212 23.51 8.18 5.28
N VAL A 213 22.83 7.69 4.25
CA VAL A 213 22.64 6.26 3.97
C VAL A 213 23.66 5.77 2.93
N PRO A 214 24.28 4.57 3.09
CA PRO A 214 25.16 4.00 2.06
C PRO A 214 24.48 3.93 0.70
N PHE A 215 25.20 4.25 -0.37
CA PHE A 215 24.68 4.31 -1.74
C PHE A 215 23.93 3.04 -2.15
N GLU A 216 24.36 1.89 -1.65
CA GLU A 216 23.75 0.58 -1.93
C GLU A 216 22.32 0.45 -1.38
N ARG A 217 21.87 1.38 -0.55
CA ARG A 217 20.57 1.36 0.15
C ARG A 217 19.69 2.58 -0.10
N THR A 218 20.12 3.53 -0.92
CA THR A 218 19.33 4.75 -1.21
C THR A 218 18.03 4.48 -1.99
N GLY A 219 17.74 3.21 -2.30
CA GLY A 219 16.57 2.78 -3.07
C GLY A 219 15.48 2.09 -2.24
N ASP A 220 15.56 2.06 -0.91
CA ASP A 220 14.41 1.65 -0.08
C ASP A 220 14.37 2.32 1.29
N ALA A 221 13.21 2.25 1.93
CA ALA A 221 12.95 2.85 3.24
C ALA A 221 13.26 1.94 4.43
N MET A 222 14.11 0.91 4.28
CA MET A 222 14.44 0.00 5.39
C MET A 222 14.96 0.77 6.63
N TYR A 223 15.69 1.87 6.45
CA TYR A 223 16.21 2.68 7.56
C TYR A 223 15.13 3.44 8.35
N ALA A 224 13.98 3.70 7.74
CA ALA A 224 12.81 4.23 8.42
C ALA A 224 12.00 3.10 9.09
N GLN A 225 11.90 1.94 8.44
CA GLN A 225 11.12 0.80 8.94
C GLN A 225 11.82 0.02 10.05
N LEU A 226 13.16 -0.09 10.04
CA LEU A 226 13.93 -0.85 11.03
C LEU A 226 13.69 -0.41 12.48
N PRO A 227 13.81 0.87 12.85
CA PRO A 227 13.57 1.26 14.24
C PRO A 227 12.10 1.08 14.65
N VAL A 228 11.15 1.27 13.72
CA VAL A 228 9.72 0.97 13.94
C VAL A 228 9.52 -0.52 14.22
N ALA A 229 10.11 -1.38 13.40
CA ALA A 229 9.99 -2.83 13.50
C ALA A 229 10.67 -3.38 14.77
N GLN A 230 11.83 -2.84 15.14
CA GLN A 230 12.51 -3.18 16.40
C GLN A 230 11.66 -2.78 17.61
N HIS A 231 11.11 -1.57 17.61
CA HIS A 231 10.25 -1.09 18.67
C HIS A 231 9.00 -1.96 18.82
N HIS A 232 8.26 -2.18 17.74
CA HIS A 232 7.00 -2.95 17.75
C HIS A 232 7.18 -4.47 17.69
N GLY A 233 8.40 -4.99 17.54
CA GLY A 233 8.64 -6.42 17.44
C GLY A 233 8.16 -7.05 16.12
N ALA A 234 8.03 -6.28 15.04
CA ALA A 234 7.75 -6.81 13.71
C ALA A 234 9.04 -7.29 13.03
N ALA A 235 9.00 -8.40 12.33
CA ALA A 235 10.14 -8.91 11.58
C ALA A 235 10.39 -8.10 10.31
N ILE A 236 11.63 -8.16 9.83
CA ILE A 236 12.04 -7.58 8.55
C ILE A 236 12.76 -8.66 7.76
N VAL A 237 12.30 -8.86 6.53
CA VAL A 237 13.01 -9.64 5.51
C VAL A 237 13.43 -8.73 4.36
N SER A 238 14.71 -8.75 4.02
CA SER A 238 15.32 -7.81 3.09
C SER A 238 16.15 -8.48 2.00
N VAL A 239 15.87 -8.10 0.75
CA VAL A 239 16.57 -8.61 -0.43
C VAL A 239 17.99 -8.05 -0.52
N LEU A 240 18.18 -6.76 -0.26
CA LEU A 240 19.54 -6.17 -0.27
C LEU A 240 20.42 -6.77 0.84
N ASP A 241 19.85 -7.13 1.99
CA ASP A 241 20.60 -7.82 3.04
C ASP A 241 20.97 -9.25 2.64
N ALA A 242 20.05 -9.94 1.94
CA ALA A 242 20.27 -11.29 1.47
C ALA A 242 21.36 -11.37 0.39
N LEU A 243 21.28 -10.48 -0.62
CA LEU A 243 22.12 -10.55 -1.81
C LEU A 243 23.39 -9.70 -1.70
N GLY A 244 23.40 -8.69 -0.83
CA GLY A 244 24.52 -7.77 -0.63
C GLY A 244 25.55 -8.24 0.40
N PRO A 245 26.51 -7.39 0.80
CA PRO A 245 26.72 -6.02 0.31
C PRO A 245 27.24 -6.00 -1.13
N PHE A 246 27.15 -4.84 -1.78
CA PHE A 246 27.62 -4.65 -3.17
C PHE A 246 28.77 -3.64 -3.27
N PRO A 247 29.91 -3.88 -2.59
CA PRO A 247 30.99 -2.89 -2.46
C PRO A 247 31.77 -2.67 -3.76
N THR A 248 31.62 -3.56 -4.75
CA THR A 248 32.34 -3.47 -6.02
C THR A 248 31.36 -3.35 -7.19
N ARG A 249 31.80 -2.70 -8.28
CA ARG A 249 31.05 -2.66 -9.54
C ARG A 249 30.59 -4.04 -10.00
N VAL A 250 31.44 -5.07 -9.86
CA VAL A 250 31.11 -6.46 -10.23
C VAL A 250 29.95 -7.00 -9.40
N SER A 251 29.97 -6.82 -8.07
CA SER A 251 28.87 -7.26 -7.20
C SER A 251 27.57 -6.50 -7.49
N GLN A 252 27.67 -5.22 -7.87
CA GLN A 252 26.51 -4.42 -8.28
C GLN A 252 25.93 -4.89 -9.62
N GLU A 253 26.79 -5.23 -10.59
CA GLU A 253 26.39 -5.80 -11.88
C GLU A 253 25.76 -7.19 -11.70
N TYR A 254 26.32 -8.03 -10.83
CA TYR A 254 25.71 -9.32 -10.46
C TYR A 254 24.31 -9.14 -9.88
N PHE A 255 24.13 -8.22 -8.92
CA PHE A 255 22.81 -7.92 -8.36
C PHE A 255 21.84 -7.44 -9.43
N ASN A 256 22.25 -6.48 -10.27
CA ASN A 256 21.39 -5.97 -11.33
C ASN A 256 21.01 -7.08 -12.32
N ALA A 257 21.95 -7.94 -12.72
CA ALA A 257 21.67 -9.07 -13.59
C ALA A 257 20.75 -10.12 -12.96
N THR A 258 20.85 -10.32 -11.63
CA THR A 258 20.09 -11.32 -10.88
C THR A 258 18.70 -10.83 -10.49
N TRP A 259 18.57 -9.54 -10.16
CA TRP A 259 17.38 -8.95 -9.56
C TRP A 259 16.59 -8.05 -10.53
N PHE A 260 17.27 -7.34 -11.43
CA PHE A 260 16.68 -6.44 -12.43
C PHE A 260 17.08 -6.85 -13.87
N PRO A 261 16.65 -8.03 -14.35
CA PRO A 261 17.00 -8.44 -15.70
C PRO A 261 16.45 -7.46 -16.73
N GLY A 262 17.26 -7.23 -17.77
CA GLY A 262 17.09 -6.11 -18.70
C GLY A 262 18.02 -4.94 -18.42
N TRP A 263 18.79 -4.94 -17.32
CA TRP A 263 19.90 -4.00 -17.11
C TRP A 263 20.86 -3.98 -18.31
N PRO A 264 21.30 -2.80 -18.81
CA PRO A 264 21.11 -1.45 -18.25
C PRO A 264 19.78 -0.77 -18.58
N TRP A 265 18.89 -1.43 -19.32
CA TRP A 265 17.65 -0.86 -19.87
C TRP A 265 16.39 -1.11 -19.01
N GLY A 266 16.48 -1.94 -17.97
CA GLY A 266 15.39 -2.20 -17.02
C GLY A 266 15.17 -1.07 -16.00
N ASP A 267 13.97 -1.00 -15.42
CA ASP A 267 13.51 0.15 -14.61
C ASP A 267 14.05 0.24 -13.16
N LYS A 268 15.03 -0.60 -12.79
CA LYS A 268 15.75 -0.63 -11.49
C LYS A 268 14.87 -0.66 -10.23
N ILE A 269 13.58 -0.94 -10.38
CA ILE A 269 12.60 -0.97 -9.29
C ILE A 269 11.91 -2.32 -9.29
N HIS A 270 11.50 -2.79 -10.46
CA HIS A 270 10.61 -3.93 -10.56
C HIS A 270 11.38 -5.22 -10.87
N PRO A 271 11.37 -6.21 -9.95
CA PRO A 271 11.99 -7.50 -10.22
C PRO A 271 11.19 -8.30 -11.26
N ASP A 272 11.85 -9.24 -11.91
CA ASP A 272 11.20 -10.21 -12.78
C ASP A 272 10.64 -11.40 -11.98
N ALA A 273 10.21 -12.46 -12.69
CA ALA A 273 9.72 -13.69 -12.07
C ALA A 273 10.74 -14.35 -11.12
N ASN A 274 12.05 -14.24 -11.37
CA ASN A 274 13.09 -14.78 -10.50
C ASN A 274 13.29 -13.92 -9.25
N GLY A 275 13.28 -12.59 -9.37
CA GLY A 275 13.32 -11.71 -8.20
C GLY A 275 12.09 -11.91 -7.30
N HIS A 276 10.90 -12.08 -7.88
CA HIS A 276 9.70 -12.47 -7.13
C HIS A 276 9.83 -13.83 -6.41
N ARG A 277 10.53 -14.80 -7.02
CA ARG A 277 10.86 -16.07 -6.38
C ARG A 277 11.80 -15.87 -5.18
N VAL A 278 12.84 -15.04 -5.33
CA VAL A 278 13.77 -14.72 -4.24
C VAL A 278 13.03 -14.09 -3.05
N VAL A 279 12.13 -13.12 -3.25
CA VAL A 279 11.29 -12.57 -2.15
C VAL A 279 10.56 -13.69 -1.42
N ALA A 280 9.89 -14.57 -2.16
CA ALA A 280 9.11 -15.65 -1.57
C ALA A 280 9.99 -16.63 -0.78
N GLU A 281 11.15 -17.03 -1.32
CA GLU A 281 12.08 -17.91 -0.62
C GLU A 281 12.60 -17.31 0.69
N LEU A 282 12.86 -16.00 0.71
CA LEU A 282 13.32 -15.31 1.92
C LEU A 282 12.24 -15.24 3.01
N ILE A 283 10.99 -14.95 2.64
CA ILE A 283 9.85 -14.94 3.56
C ILE A 283 9.61 -16.34 4.14
N VAL A 284 9.58 -17.36 3.29
CA VAL A 284 9.36 -18.75 3.73
C VAL A 284 10.53 -19.24 4.60
N ASN A 285 11.76 -18.84 4.27
CA ASN A 285 12.92 -19.12 5.12
C ASN A 285 12.76 -18.50 6.52
N TYR A 286 12.29 -17.27 6.64
CA TYR A 286 12.00 -16.66 7.94
C TYR A 286 10.96 -17.49 8.72
N ILE A 287 9.84 -17.85 8.08
CA ILE A 287 8.77 -18.66 8.72
C ILE A 287 9.31 -20.03 9.18
N GLN A 288 10.12 -20.69 8.36
CA GLN A 288 10.78 -21.95 8.73
C GLN A 288 11.74 -21.75 9.91
N THR A 289 12.49 -20.65 9.91
CA THR A 289 13.46 -20.33 10.97
C THR A 289 12.75 -20.14 12.31
N ILE A 290 11.69 -19.32 12.37
CA ILE A 290 10.95 -19.12 13.63
C ILE A 290 10.26 -20.40 14.11
N TYR A 291 9.77 -21.24 13.18
CA TYR A 291 9.19 -22.53 13.52
C TYR A 291 10.22 -23.50 14.10
N GLN A 292 11.41 -23.58 13.50
CA GLN A 292 12.51 -24.40 14.01
C GLN A 292 12.98 -23.91 15.37
N HIS A 293 13.16 -22.59 15.52
CA HIS A 293 13.58 -21.97 16.77
C HIS A 293 12.56 -22.27 17.88
N ALA A 294 11.27 -22.03 17.64
CA ALA A 294 10.25 -22.32 18.64
C ALA A 294 10.15 -23.81 19.02
N ASN A 295 10.46 -24.73 18.09
CA ASN A 295 10.55 -26.16 18.43
C ASN A 295 11.77 -26.50 19.28
N GLN A 296 12.89 -25.79 19.16
CA GLN A 296 14.06 -25.96 20.04
C GLN A 296 13.74 -25.56 21.48
N PHE A 297 12.83 -24.59 21.68
CA PHE A 297 12.37 -24.14 22.99
C PHE A 297 11.03 -24.75 23.41
N ARG A 298 10.64 -25.90 22.85
CA ARG A 298 9.37 -26.55 23.20
C ARG A 298 9.26 -26.85 24.70
N ASP A 299 10.36 -27.22 25.33
CA ASP A 299 10.42 -27.56 26.76
C ASP A 299 10.61 -26.33 27.66
N HIS A 300 10.92 -25.18 27.07
CA HIS A 300 11.08 -23.88 27.73
C HIS A 300 10.24 -22.84 26.98
N PRO A 301 8.91 -22.91 27.10
CA PRO A 301 8.01 -22.13 26.25
C PRO A 301 8.34 -20.65 26.33
N LEU A 302 8.58 -20.05 25.17
CA LEU A 302 8.76 -18.60 25.04
C LEU A 302 7.56 -17.88 25.67
N PRO A 303 7.73 -16.64 26.18
CA PRO A 303 6.60 -15.81 26.55
C PRO A 303 5.65 -15.73 25.35
N MET A 304 4.48 -16.36 25.46
CA MET A 304 3.50 -16.46 24.36
C MET A 304 2.68 -15.17 24.19
N GLU A 305 3.06 -14.12 24.90
CA GLU A 305 2.25 -12.92 25.09
C GLU A 305 2.95 -11.71 24.52
N TYR A 306 2.57 -11.34 23.30
CA TYR A 306 2.95 -10.06 22.73
C TYR A 306 2.07 -8.95 23.33
N VAL A 307 2.67 -7.82 23.71
CA VAL A 307 1.90 -6.65 24.15
C VAL A 307 2.16 -5.54 23.14
N PRO A 308 1.13 -5.05 22.42
CA PRO A 308 1.27 -3.89 21.55
C PRO A 308 1.86 -2.71 22.35
N ARG A 309 2.87 -2.07 21.79
CA ARG A 309 3.59 -0.97 22.44
C ARG A 309 3.03 0.36 21.99
N ASP A 310 3.12 1.36 22.86
CA ASP A 310 2.81 2.73 22.49
C ASP A 310 3.77 3.22 21.40
N PRO A 311 3.31 4.05 20.46
CA PRO A 311 4.16 4.58 19.40
C PRO A 311 5.33 5.42 19.95
N MET A 312 6.46 5.38 19.24
CA MET A 312 7.70 6.09 19.57
C MET A 312 7.90 7.37 18.73
N PHE A 313 7.45 7.38 17.48
CA PHE A 313 7.64 8.46 16.50
C PHE A 313 6.41 9.34 16.31
N ILE A 314 5.22 8.84 16.66
CA ILE A 314 3.95 9.58 16.55
C ILE A 314 3.29 9.77 17.92
N ASP A 315 2.47 10.83 18.02
CA ASP A 315 1.58 11.00 19.17
C ASP A 315 0.45 9.96 19.12
N VAL A 316 0.08 9.45 20.29
CA VAL A 316 -0.99 8.45 20.45
C VAL A 316 -2.30 8.92 19.82
N ARG A 317 -2.64 10.22 19.91
CA ARG A 317 -3.86 10.77 19.32
C ARG A 317 -3.83 10.74 17.79
N SER A 318 -2.65 10.90 17.18
CA SER A 318 -2.49 10.81 15.73
C SER A 318 -2.70 9.39 15.21
N ARG A 319 -2.30 8.38 16.00
CA ARG A 319 -2.62 6.97 15.73
C ARG A 319 -4.12 6.72 15.90
N ASP A 320 -4.69 7.13 17.03
CA ASP A 320 -6.08 6.85 17.39
C ASP A 320 -7.08 7.46 16.41
N MET A 321 -6.74 8.61 15.82
CA MET A 321 -7.44 9.18 14.68
C MET A 321 -7.69 8.14 13.57
N TYR A 322 -6.70 7.34 13.22
CA TYR A 322 -6.88 6.31 12.19
C TYR A 322 -7.54 5.03 12.69
N LEU A 323 -7.51 4.79 13.99
CA LEU A 323 -8.13 3.63 14.58
C LEU A 323 -9.64 3.79 14.73
N ASP A 324 -10.07 4.98 15.13
CA ASP A 324 -11.45 5.23 15.56
C ASP A 324 -12.29 5.89 14.45
N LEU A 325 -11.65 6.44 13.41
CA LEU A 325 -12.37 7.07 12.31
C LEU A 325 -12.65 6.11 11.16
N GLN A 326 -13.85 6.28 10.60
CA GLN A 326 -14.24 5.69 9.33
C GLN A 326 -14.26 6.79 8.28
N PRO A 327 -13.10 7.11 7.67
CA PRO A 327 -13.05 8.17 6.68
C PRO A 327 -13.94 7.83 5.50
N ILE A 328 -14.47 8.89 4.91
CA ILE A 328 -15.18 8.78 3.64
C ILE A 328 -14.15 8.82 2.53
N SER A 329 -13.82 7.65 2.01
CA SER A 329 -12.80 7.48 0.98
C SER A 329 -13.43 7.21 -0.39
N LEU A 330 -13.16 8.08 -1.36
CA LEU A 330 -13.43 7.82 -2.78
C LEU A 330 -12.11 7.66 -3.53
N THR A 331 -11.87 6.47 -4.05
CA THR A 331 -10.70 6.16 -4.88
C THR A 331 -11.01 6.27 -6.38
N SER A 332 -9.97 6.20 -7.21
CA SER A 332 -10.07 6.16 -8.67
C SER A 332 -11.09 5.15 -9.20
N TYR A 333 -11.20 3.98 -8.56
CA TYR A 333 -12.20 2.96 -8.91
C TYR A 333 -13.65 3.44 -8.71
N HIS A 334 -13.91 4.28 -7.71
CA HIS A 334 -15.24 4.84 -7.46
C HIS A 334 -15.62 5.88 -8.51
N PHE A 335 -14.65 6.61 -9.09
CA PHE A 335 -14.91 7.52 -10.21
C PHE A 335 -15.39 6.78 -11.46
N ASN A 336 -14.84 5.58 -11.72
CA ASN A 336 -15.27 4.71 -12.80
C ASN A 336 -16.71 4.18 -12.59
N LEU A 337 -17.00 3.66 -11.39
CA LEU A 337 -18.31 3.08 -11.04
C LEU A 337 -19.45 4.10 -11.01
N ARG A 338 -19.17 5.34 -10.59
CA ARG A 338 -20.16 6.44 -10.59
C ARG A 338 -20.48 6.97 -12.00
N LYS A 339 -19.98 6.32 -13.07
CA LYS A 339 -20.14 6.77 -14.47
C LYS A 339 -19.78 8.24 -14.65
N VAL A 340 -18.75 8.73 -13.94
CA VAL A 340 -18.31 10.13 -14.06
C VAL A 340 -17.72 10.43 -15.45
N ASN A 341 -17.51 9.42 -16.32
CA ASN A 341 -17.76 9.52 -17.77
C ASN A 341 -17.33 8.24 -18.51
N ASN A 342 -18.25 7.62 -19.24
CA ASN A 342 -17.94 6.93 -20.51
C ASN A 342 -18.61 7.63 -21.71
N SER A 343 -19.14 8.85 -21.52
CA SER A 343 -19.77 9.64 -22.59
C SER A 343 -19.11 11.02 -22.68
N PRO A 344 -18.88 11.60 -23.88
CA PRO A 344 -18.42 12.98 -24.05
C PRO A 344 -19.48 14.04 -23.69
N MET A 345 -20.57 13.68 -23.00
CA MET A 345 -21.63 14.61 -22.67
C MET A 345 -21.26 15.46 -21.45
N ASP A 346 -21.46 16.77 -21.60
CA ASP A 346 -21.48 17.79 -20.55
C ASP A 346 -22.27 17.31 -19.33
N ASN A 347 -21.57 16.68 -18.39
CA ASN A 347 -22.07 16.62 -17.02
C ASN A 347 -21.60 17.95 -16.41
N ASP A 348 -22.52 18.88 -16.16
CA ASP A 348 -22.24 20.25 -15.68
C ASP A 348 -21.30 20.30 -14.47
N ASN A 349 -21.19 19.19 -13.74
CA ASN A 349 -20.37 19.06 -12.54
C ASN A 349 -18.88 18.85 -12.85
N CYS A 350 -18.50 18.29 -14.00
CA CYS A 350 -17.10 17.97 -14.33
C CYS A 350 -16.75 18.35 -15.77
N LYS A 351 -16.42 19.64 -15.95
CA LYS A 351 -16.04 20.19 -17.25
C LYS A 351 -14.63 19.76 -17.63
N ALA A 352 -14.46 19.05 -18.75
CA ALA A 352 -13.16 18.64 -19.30
C ALA A 352 -12.30 17.72 -18.38
N TRP A 353 -12.93 17.00 -17.45
CA TRP A 353 -12.28 15.93 -16.69
C TRP A 353 -12.73 14.56 -17.18
N ARG A 354 -11.80 13.60 -17.26
CA ARG A 354 -12.07 12.25 -17.77
C ARG A 354 -11.37 11.20 -16.94
N PHE A 355 -12.04 10.06 -16.76
CA PHE A 355 -11.41 8.88 -16.17
C PHE A 355 -10.74 8.05 -17.27
N TYR A 356 -9.41 8.00 -17.28
CA TYR A 356 -8.67 7.18 -18.24
C TYR A 356 -7.27 6.84 -17.73
N ALA A 357 -6.59 5.94 -18.45
CA ALA A 357 -5.22 5.55 -18.19
C ALA A 357 -4.29 6.22 -19.22
N ASP A 358 -3.62 7.30 -18.82
CA ASP A 358 -2.57 7.95 -19.63
C ASP A 358 -1.27 7.11 -19.71
N VAL A 359 -1.14 6.15 -18.80
CA VAL A 359 -0.13 5.08 -18.80
C VAL A 359 -0.87 3.75 -18.65
N PRO A 360 -0.50 2.69 -19.40
CA PRO A 360 -1.15 1.39 -19.31
C PRO A 360 -1.33 0.92 -17.85
N ASN A 361 -2.54 0.47 -17.52
CA ASN A 361 -2.92 -0.03 -16.19
C ASN A 361 -2.80 0.97 -15.02
N LYS A 362 -2.65 2.27 -15.30
CA LYS A 362 -2.64 3.33 -14.27
C LYS A 362 -3.76 4.32 -14.51
N PRO A 363 -5.03 3.95 -14.27
CA PRO A 363 -6.13 4.87 -14.47
C PRO A 363 -6.13 5.97 -13.42
N GLY A 364 -6.68 7.13 -13.77
CA GLY A 364 -6.95 8.21 -12.84
C GLY A 364 -7.95 9.19 -13.44
N PHE A 365 -8.38 10.14 -12.62
CA PHE A 365 -9.27 11.19 -13.05
C PHE A 365 -8.46 12.41 -13.47
N ILE A 366 -8.43 12.69 -14.78
CA ILE A 366 -7.41 13.53 -15.42
C ILE A 366 -8.06 14.69 -16.16
N SER A 367 -7.42 15.86 -16.08
CA SER A 367 -7.67 16.98 -16.98
C SER A 367 -6.36 17.73 -17.26
N THR A 368 -6.30 18.40 -18.41
CA THR A 368 -5.19 19.26 -18.87
C THR A 368 -5.66 20.68 -19.20
N THR A 369 -6.97 20.94 -19.07
CA THR A 369 -7.58 22.20 -19.50
C THR A 369 -7.57 23.20 -18.34
N THR A 370 -6.97 24.36 -18.54
CA THR A 370 -6.97 25.43 -17.52
C THR A 370 -8.40 25.90 -17.23
N ASN A 371 -8.68 26.23 -15.96
CA ASN A 371 -10.02 26.60 -15.47
C ASN A 371 -11.08 25.49 -15.63
N SER A 372 -10.68 24.27 -15.99
CA SER A 372 -11.54 23.10 -15.89
C SER A 372 -11.80 22.80 -14.42
N TYR A 373 -12.99 22.34 -14.11
CA TYR A 373 -13.37 21.99 -12.75
C TYR A 373 -14.09 20.64 -12.71
N CYS A 374 -14.00 19.96 -11.57
CA CYS A 374 -14.89 18.86 -11.25
C CYS A 374 -15.37 18.93 -9.83
N GLN A 375 -16.68 18.77 -9.67
CA GLN A 375 -17.40 18.84 -8.42
C GLN A 375 -17.94 17.46 -8.06
N LEU A 376 -17.55 17.00 -6.88
CA LEU A 376 -17.98 15.74 -6.32
C LEU A 376 -18.85 16.01 -5.10
N TYR A 377 -20.01 15.38 -5.07
CA TYR A 377 -20.99 15.59 -4.02
C TYR A 377 -20.90 14.49 -2.97
N LEU A 378 -20.99 14.94 -1.72
CA LEU A 378 -21.10 14.10 -0.55
C LEU A 378 -22.48 14.32 0.11
N PRO A 379 -23.31 13.27 0.21
CA PRO A 379 -24.67 13.42 0.71
C PRO A 379 -24.70 13.64 2.24
N PRO A 380 -25.80 14.17 2.79
CA PRO A 380 -25.91 14.53 4.21
C PRO A 380 -25.58 13.39 5.18
N LYS A 381 -26.02 12.17 4.88
CA LYS A 381 -25.72 10.98 5.69
C LYS A 381 -24.23 10.75 5.93
N ASP A 382 -23.39 11.11 4.95
CA ASP A 382 -21.95 10.92 5.03
C ASP A 382 -21.33 12.14 5.73
N VAL A 383 -21.80 13.36 5.44
CA VAL A 383 -21.35 14.58 6.14
C VAL A 383 -21.56 14.51 7.65
N GLN A 384 -22.65 13.91 8.11
CA GLN A 384 -22.94 13.73 9.53
C GLN A 384 -21.93 12.82 10.25
N ARG A 385 -21.22 11.94 9.51
CA ARG A 385 -20.21 11.03 10.06
C ARG A 385 -18.83 11.68 10.20
N LEU A 386 -18.61 12.85 9.60
CA LEU A 386 -17.34 13.57 9.69
C LEU A 386 -17.15 14.16 11.09
N THR A 387 -15.93 14.02 11.62
CA THR A 387 -15.62 14.40 13.01
C THR A 387 -14.43 15.33 13.14
N LEU A 388 -13.50 15.35 12.18
CA LEU A 388 -12.27 16.14 12.30
C LEU A 388 -12.23 17.38 11.41
N GLY A 389 -12.84 17.35 10.24
CA GLY A 389 -12.65 18.40 9.25
C GLY A 389 -11.25 18.35 8.64
N GLU A 390 -10.77 17.14 8.31
CA GLU A 390 -9.48 16.95 7.64
C GLU A 390 -9.68 16.25 6.28
N ALA A 391 -9.03 16.78 5.25
CA ALA A 391 -9.14 16.28 3.88
C ALA A 391 -7.79 15.81 3.38
N HIS A 392 -7.77 14.57 2.88
CA HIS A 392 -6.62 13.95 2.23
C HIS A 392 -6.94 13.80 0.75
N VAL A 393 -6.07 14.31 -0.12
CA VAL A 393 -6.26 14.26 -1.57
C VAL A 393 -5.08 13.51 -2.20
N GLU A 394 -5.35 12.37 -2.80
CA GLU A 394 -4.35 11.57 -3.51
C GLU A 394 -4.19 12.13 -4.94
N LEU A 395 -3.05 12.74 -5.21
CA LEU A 395 -2.69 13.35 -6.49
C LEU A 395 -1.45 12.68 -7.08
N LEU A 396 -1.38 12.53 -8.39
CA LEU A 396 -0.11 12.21 -9.05
C LEU A 396 0.81 13.44 -8.99
N LYS A 397 2.01 13.29 -8.45
CA LYS A 397 3.13 14.22 -8.68
C LYS A 397 4.11 13.64 -9.68
N SER A 398 4.61 14.49 -10.57
CA SER A 398 5.52 14.10 -11.65
C SER A 398 6.42 15.28 -12.05
N TYR A 399 7.54 15.01 -12.71
CA TYR A 399 8.55 16.01 -13.08
C TYR A 399 8.31 16.70 -14.42
N MET A 400 7.30 16.26 -15.18
CA MET A 400 6.97 16.87 -16.47
C MET A 400 5.48 17.02 -16.66
N HIS A 401 5.10 18.07 -17.39
CA HIS A 401 3.75 18.31 -17.90
C HIS A 401 2.66 18.54 -16.83
N MET A 402 3.02 18.63 -15.54
CA MET A 402 2.06 18.76 -14.43
C MET A 402 1.62 20.21 -14.19
N GLY A 403 0.34 20.41 -13.90
CA GLY A 403 -0.25 21.70 -13.56
C GLY A 403 -0.35 21.96 -12.05
N THR A 404 -1.14 22.98 -11.71
CA THR A 404 -1.55 23.31 -10.34
C THR A 404 -3.06 23.11 -10.20
N VAL A 405 -3.51 22.52 -9.09
CA VAL A 405 -4.93 22.30 -8.80
C VAL A 405 -5.31 22.98 -7.50
N ALA A 406 -6.44 23.70 -7.49
CA ALA A 406 -7.10 24.12 -6.28
C ALA A 406 -8.15 23.10 -5.88
N VAL A 407 -8.03 22.58 -4.67
CA VAL A 407 -9.04 21.72 -4.03
C VAL A 407 -9.80 22.57 -3.04
N THR A 408 -11.10 22.70 -3.23
CA THR A 408 -11.95 23.51 -2.35
C THR A 408 -13.15 22.71 -1.88
N ILE A 409 -13.41 22.73 -0.58
CA ILE A 409 -14.57 22.07 0.03
C ILE A 409 -15.60 23.14 0.31
N PHE A 410 -16.77 22.97 -0.29
CA PHE A 410 -17.90 23.86 -0.09
C PHE A 410 -18.99 23.17 0.72
N ARG A 411 -19.68 23.97 1.53
CA ARG A 411 -21.00 23.62 2.07
C ARG A 411 -22.04 23.78 0.96
N GLY A 412 -22.98 22.86 0.90
CA GLY A 412 -24.16 22.97 0.04
C GLY A 412 -25.43 22.51 0.76
N VAL A 413 -26.55 22.65 0.06
CA VAL A 413 -27.87 22.16 0.48
C VAL A 413 -28.30 21.04 -0.46
N ALA A 414 -28.65 19.91 0.13
CA ALA A 414 -29.13 18.76 -0.60
C ALA A 414 -30.52 19.03 -1.19
N GLY A 415 -30.72 18.53 -2.41
CA GLY A 415 -32.04 18.43 -3.02
C GLY A 415 -32.98 17.56 -2.18
N ARG A 416 -34.30 17.67 -2.41
CA ARG A 416 -35.30 16.91 -1.63
C ARG A 416 -35.16 15.40 -1.77
N ASP A 417 -34.56 14.95 -2.87
CA ASP A 417 -34.27 13.55 -3.17
C ASP A 417 -32.94 13.06 -2.57
N GLY A 418 -32.14 13.95 -1.97
CA GLY A 418 -30.83 13.65 -1.41
C GLY A 418 -29.76 13.28 -2.43
N THR A 419 -30.03 13.41 -3.74
CA THR A 419 -29.11 12.98 -4.81
C THR A 419 -28.30 14.12 -5.43
N SER A 420 -28.73 15.37 -5.18
CA SER A 420 -28.08 16.58 -5.66
C SER A 420 -27.63 17.46 -4.50
N CYS A 421 -26.58 18.26 -4.72
CA CYS A 421 -26.06 19.21 -3.74
C CYS A 421 -25.82 20.55 -4.44
N ALA A 422 -26.58 21.58 -4.05
CA ALA A 422 -26.42 22.93 -4.60
C ALA A 422 -25.60 23.79 -3.63
N ARG A 423 -24.64 24.57 -4.13
CA ARG A 423 -23.87 25.51 -3.30
C ARG A 423 -24.78 26.52 -2.58
N GLY A 424 -25.84 26.98 -3.26
CA GLY A 424 -26.68 28.08 -2.79
C GLY A 424 -25.89 29.38 -2.59
N ASP A 425 -26.57 30.52 -2.47
CA ASP A 425 -25.96 31.77 -2.01
C ASP A 425 -25.77 31.73 -0.49
N LEU A 426 -25.05 30.72 0.00
CA LEU A 426 -24.79 30.55 1.43
C LEU A 426 -23.62 31.46 1.84
N PRO A 427 -23.77 32.28 2.89
CA PRO A 427 -22.62 32.88 3.56
C PRO A 427 -21.69 31.77 4.07
N ASP A 428 -20.38 32.00 3.99
CA ASP A 428 -19.34 31.04 4.39
C ASP A 428 -19.46 29.66 3.70
N SER A 429 -19.85 29.66 2.43
CA SER A 429 -19.95 28.43 1.64
C SER A 429 -18.59 27.72 1.45
N VAL A 430 -17.45 28.42 1.56
CA VAL A 430 -16.12 27.81 1.50
C VAL A 430 -15.69 27.39 2.90
N LEU A 431 -15.59 26.07 3.11
CA LEU A 431 -15.18 25.50 4.39
C LEU A 431 -13.67 25.32 4.49
N GLY A 432 -13.00 25.16 3.36
CA GLY A 432 -11.55 25.01 3.28
C GLY A 432 -11.09 24.98 1.83
N SER A 433 -9.88 25.47 1.57
CA SER A 433 -9.28 25.46 0.25
C SER A 433 -7.78 25.21 0.37
N HIS A 434 -7.23 24.45 -0.58
CA HIS A 434 -5.81 24.15 -0.66
C HIS A 434 -5.38 24.12 -2.11
N THR A 435 -4.24 24.74 -2.42
CA THR A 435 -3.69 24.75 -3.78
C THR A 435 -2.43 23.90 -3.82
N VAL A 436 -2.41 22.93 -4.72
CA VAL A 436 -1.33 21.95 -4.86
C VAL A 436 -0.65 22.14 -6.21
N ASP A 437 0.67 22.34 -6.17
CA ASP A 437 1.51 22.14 -7.33
C ASP A 437 1.85 20.66 -7.49
N CYS A 438 1.45 20.08 -8.62
CA CYS A 438 1.70 18.68 -8.94
C CYS A 438 3.02 18.47 -9.70
N LEU A 439 3.71 19.56 -10.09
CA LEU A 439 5.07 19.49 -10.58
C LEU A 439 6.02 19.33 -9.39
N TRP A 440 7.00 18.45 -9.52
CA TRP A 440 8.07 18.33 -8.54
C TRP A 440 9.43 18.11 -9.22
N SER A 441 10.50 18.25 -8.45
CA SER A 441 11.89 18.13 -8.93
C SER A 441 12.30 16.71 -9.31
N GLU A 442 11.55 15.71 -8.84
CA GLU A 442 12.03 14.34 -8.76
C GLU A 442 11.75 13.55 -10.04
N PRO A 443 12.73 12.86 -10.63
CA PRO A 443 12.61 12.16 -11.91
C PRO A 443 11.78 10.85 -11.83
N VAL A 444 10.73 10.85 -11.00
CA VAL A 444 9.79 9.76 -10.77
C VAL A 444 8.36 10.32 -10.74
N SER A 445 7.36 9.45 -10.92
CA SER A 445 5.96 9.82 -10.72
C SER A 445 5.37 8.96 -9.60
N LEU A 446 4.77 9.60 -8.59
CA LEU A 446 4.17 8.92 -7.43
C LEU A 446 2.79 9.49 -7.11
N ALA A 447 1.95 8.65 -6.51
CA ALA A 447 0.79 9.13 -5.78
C ALA A 447 1.26 9.78 -4.48
N LYS A 448 0.95 11.07 -4.30
CA LYS A 448 1.19 11.80 -3.06
C LYS A 448 -0.14 12.23 -2.46
N ILE A 449 -0.25 12.11 -1.14
CA ILE A 449 -1.42 12.56 -0.40
C ILE A 449 -1.13 13.95 0.15
N GLU A 450 -1.97 14.91 -0.23
CA GLU A 450 -1.95 16.28 0.28
C GLU A 450 -3.03 16.42 1.34
N VAL A 451 -2.64 16.97 2.49
CA VAL A 451 -3.49 17.05 3.69
C VAL A 451 -3.80 18.52 4.00
N PHE A 452 -5.07 18.83 4.20
CA PHE A 452 -5.47 20.16 4.68
C PHE A 452 -6.72 20.10 5.56
N LYS A 453 -6.83 21.07 6.47
CA LYS A 453 -7.99 21.20 7.36
C LYS A 453 -9.08 22.04 6.71
N PHE A 454 -10.32 21.71 7.00
CA PHE A 454 -11.51 22.48 6.63
C PHE A 454 -12.47 22.56 7.81
N GLN A 455 -13.33 23.56 7.82
CA GLN A 455 -14.34 23.71 8.86
C GLN A 455 -15.46 22.69 8.64
N LEU A 456 -15.85 21.94 9.67
CA LEU A 456 -17.05 21.11 9.58
C LEU A 456 -18.27 22.01 9.32
N PRO A 457 -19.16 21.66 8.38
CA PRO A 457 -20.28 22.51 8.02
C PRO A 457 -21.21 22.71 9.22
N GLN A 458 -21.77 23.90 9.39
CA GLN A 458 -22.77 24.19 10.42
C GLN A 458 -24.01 24.87 9.80
N PRO A 459 -25.24 24.46 10.17
CA PRO A 459 -25.59 23.23 10.89
C PRO A 459 -25.21 21.94 10.14
N ARG A 460 -25.14 20.80 10.84
CA ARG A 460 -25.03 19.45 10.27
C ARG A 460 -26.39 18.74 10.29
N ASP A 461 -27.35 19.31 9.59
CA ASP A 461 -28.71 18.75 9.50
C ASP A 461 -28.82 17.67 8.41
N ASP A 462 -30.02 17.13 8.22
CA ASP A 462 -30.35 16.13 7.20
C ASP A 462 -30.31 16.65 5.76
N ARG A 463 -30.06 17.95 5.58
CA ARG A 463 -29.96 18.62 4.27
C ARG A 463 -28.57 19.14 3.96
N THR A 464 -27.65 19.12 4.92
CA THR A 464 -26.30 19.66 4.73
C THR A 464 -25.44 18.68 3.95
N CYS A 465 -24.98 19.08 2.76
CA CYS A 465 -24.10 18.28 1.92
C CYS A 465 -22.76 19.01 1.70
N LEU A 466 -21.74 18.27 1.23
CA LEU A 466 -20.45 18.85 0.84
C LEU A 466 -20.21 18.72 -0.65
N ILE A 467 -19.54 19.72 -1.22
CA ILE A 467 -19.09 19.74 -2.61
C ILE A 467 -17.58 19.88 -2.61
N LEU A 468 -16.89 18.84 -3.06
CA LEU A 468 -15.45 18.86 -3.28
C LEU A 468 -15.19 19.31 -4.70
N ASP A 469 -14.49 20.42 -4.87
CA ASP A 469 -14.18 21.04 -6.15
C ASP A 469 -12.69 20.93 -6.47
N PHE A 470 -12.37 20.41 -7.64
CA PHE A 470 -11.02 20.36 -8.18
C PHE A 470 -10.96 21.29 -9.38
N THR A 471 -10.31 22.45 -9.24
CA THR A 471 -10.16 23.43 -10.32
C THR A 471 -8.71 23.53 -10.77
N ILE A 472 -8.44 23.34 -12.07
CA ILE A 472 -7.10 23.53 -12.64
C ILE A 472 -6.78 25.02 -12.73
N ARG A 473 -5.65 25.42 -12.13
CA ARG A 473 -5.14 26.79 -12.18
C ARG A 473 -4.26 26.99 -13.41
N ALA A 474 -4.31 28.19 -13.95
CA ALA A 474 -3.42 28.60 -15.04
C ALA A 474 -1.97 28.59 -14.56
N THR A 475 -1.09 27.98 -15.34
CA THR A 475 0.36 28.11 -15.18
C THR A 475 0.99 28.41 -16.55
N ASN A 476 2.25 28.79 -16.56
CA ASN A 476 3.04 29.00 -17.79
C ASN A 476 3.52 27.67 -18.44
N ARG A 477 3.02 26.52 -17.99
CA ARG A 477 3.45 25.18 -18.44
C ARG A 477 2.61 24.70 -19.62
N GLU A 478 3.21 23.88 -20.46
CA GLU A 478 2.63 23.44 -21.74
C GLU A 478 1.33 22.62 -21.60
N SER A 479 1.25 21.70 -20.64
CA SER A 479 0.14 20.72 -20.58
C SER A 479 -0.80 20.87 -19.38
N ASN A 480 -0.38 21.52 -18.29
CA ASN A 480 -1.17 21.67 -17.05
C ASN A 480 -1.88 20.37 -16.58
N LYS A 481 -1.26 19.19 -16.78
CA LYS A 481 -1.88 17.91 -16.44
C LYS A 481 -2.09 17.80 -14.94
N ILE A 482 -3.32 17.47 -14.54
CA ILE A 482 -3.66 17.06 -13.19
C ILE A 482 -4.25 15.66 -13.25
N LYS A 483 -3.85 14.81 -12.31
CA LYS A 483 -4.42 13.46 -12.14
C LYS A 483 -4.76 13.24 -10.68
N VAL A 484 -6.05 13.20 -10.39
CA VAL A 484 -6.62 12.86 -9.09
C VAL A 484 -6.79 11.34 -9.03
N LEU A 485 -6.27 10.74 -7.96
CA LEU A 485 -6.26 9.29 -7.73
C LEU A 485 -7.26 8.88 -6.65
N GLY A 486 -7.64 9.82 -5.78
CA GLY A 486 -8.63 9.61 -4.74
C GLY A 486 -8.69 10.77 -3.76
N PHE A 487 -9.60 10.68 -2.80
CA PHE A 487 -9.64 11.53 -1.63
C PHE A 487 -10.27 10.80 -0.44
N SER A 488 -9.94 11.26 0.76
CA SER A 488 -10.52 10.82 2.02
C SER A 488 -10.87 12.02 2.88
N LEU A 489 -12.06 12.02 3.50
CA LEU A 489 -12.48 13.04 4.45
C LEU A 489 -12.67 12.42 5.84
N PHE A 490 -12.16 13.10 6.87
CA PHE A 490 -12.17 12.69 8.27
C PHE A 490 -13.01 13.62 9.14
#